data_AF-A0A351TNW8-F1
#
_entry.id   AF-A0A351TNW8-F1
#
_cell.length_a   1.000
_cell.length_b   1.000
_cell.length_c   1.000
_cell.angle_alpha   90.00
_cell.angle_beta   90.00
_cell.angle_gamma   90.00
#
_symmetry.space_group_name_H-M   'P 1'
#
loop_
_entity.id
_entity.type
_entity.pdbx_description
1 polymer ?
#
loop_
_entity_poly.entity_id
_entity_poly.type
_entity_poly.pdbx_seq_one_letter_code
_entity_poly.pdbx_strand_id
1 'polypeptide(L)'
;MRSERMRQKINCLAAWGLAVLLLTVPARASAAFPDVDENAPYAEAAEYLNDIGVMSGDTNGNFNPDQTVTRAQMAAILCRVLGETEDLPTDGDRFTDVPASYWANGYIVKAAELGIIGGYQDGSFKPGNAVTYEQAVTMVIRAFGYEDEASSAGGYPDGYLAVAQNLGLLNNVGRKNGKSLDRGSVAIIIYNCYHSYV
;
A
#
# COMPACT_ATOMS: atom_id res chain seq x y z
N MET A 1 30.31 -36.20 -67.85
CA MET A 1 29.83 -35.24 -68.88
C MET A 1 28.32 -35.14 -68.73
N ARG A 2 27.75 -34.17 -68.03
CA ARG A 2 27.73 -32.77 -68.46
C ARG A 2 27.26 -31.91 -67.28
N SER A 3 28.07 -31.89 -66.22
CA SER A 3 27.98 -31.02 -65.05
C SER A 3 28.28 -29.55 -65.38
N GLU A 4 27.86 -29.08 -66.56
CA GLU A 4 28.23 -27.79 -67.16
C GLU A 4 27.01 -26.95 -67.57
N ARG A 5 25.81 -27.26 -67.08
CA ARG A 5 24.66 -26.34 -67.20
C ARG A 5 24.62 -25.29 -66.08
N MET A 6 25.80 -24.98 -65.53
CA MET A 6 26.00 -23.95 -64.53
C MET A 6 27.12 -23.04 -65.01
N ARG A 7 26.77 -22.07 -65.86
CA ARG A 7 27.31 -20.71 -65.90
C ARG A 7 26.77 -19.99 -67.13
N GLN A 8 26.52 -18.71 -66.93
CA GLN A 8 26.13 -17.72 -67.95
C GLN A 8 24.67 -17.79 -68.39
N LYS A 9 23.82 -17.12 -67.60
CA LYS A 9 23.19 -15.88 -68.08
C LYS A 9 22.90 -14.96 -66.90
N ILE A 10 23.74 -13.93 -66.83
CA ILE A 10 23.35 -12.53 -66.61
C ILE A 10 23.06 -12.12 -65.16
N ASN A 11 24.08 -11.45 -64.60
CA ASN A 11 24.01 -10.43 -63.56
C ASN A 11 22.73 -9.58 -63.66
N CYS A 12 22.01 -9.44 -62.55
CA CYS A 12 21.31 -8.19 -62.28
C CYS A 12 21.54 -7.82 -60.80
N LEU A 13 22.14 -6.65 -60.63
CA LEU A 13 22.55 -6.00 -59.39
C LEU A 13 21.34 -5.53 -58.56
N ALA A 14 21.65 -5.07 -57.34
CA ALA A 14 20.84 -4.36 -56.35
C ALA A 14 20.09 -5.28 -55.36
N ALA A 15 20.68 -5.61 -54.21
CA ALA A 15 20.79 -4.78 -53.01
C ALA A 15 19.42 -4.51 -52.36
N TRP A 16 19.22 -5.03 -51.15
CA TRP A 16 19.05 -4.24 -49.91
C TRP A 16 18.80 -5.23 -48.77
N GLY A 17 19.70 -5.23 -47.79
CA GLY A 17 19.56 -6.05 -46.59
C GLY A 17 18.35 -5.60 -45.78
N LEU A 18 17.48 -6.53 -45.43
CA LEU A 18 16.50 -6.31 -44.36
C LEU A 18 17.15 -6.77 -43.06
N ALA A 19 18.02 -5.94 -42.50
CA ALA A 19 18.28 -6.01 -41.07
C ALA A 19 16.97 -5.59 -40.39
N VAL A 20 16.19 -6.56 -39.93
CA VAL A 20 15.12 -6.29 -38.96
C VAL A 20 15.85 -5.94 -37.66
N LEU A 21 16.20 -4.67 -37.53
CA LEU A 21 16.57 -4.06 -36.28
C LEU A 21 15.29 -4.11 -35.44
N LEU A 22 15.19 -5.12 -34.58
CA LEU A 22 14.23 -5.14 -33.47
C LEU A 22 14.59 -3.93 -32.60
N LEU A 23 14.01 -2.78 -32.93
CA LEU A 23 13.93 -1.65 -32.03
C LEU A 23 13.08 -2.14 -30.87
N THR A 24 13.73 -2.66 -29.83
CA THR A 24 13.10 -2.81 -28.53
C THR A 24 12.79 -1.40 -28.08
N VAL A 25 11.58 -0.93 -28.37
CA VAL A 25 11.04 0.25 -27.71
C VAL A 25 10.95 -0.16 -26.25
N PRO A 26 11.70 0.45 -25.32
CA PRO A 26 11.47 0.19 -23.91
C PRO A 26 10.01 0.57 -23.65
N ALA A 27 9.18 -0.39 -23.28
CA ALA A 27 7.86 -0.10 -22.77
C ALA A 27 8.09 0.70 -21.48
N ARG A 28 7.90 2.02 -21.53
CA ARG A 28 7.78 2.81 -20.31
C ARG A 28 6.52 2.29 -19.62
N ALA A 29 6.70 1.67 -18.46
CA ALA A 29 5.58 1.48 -17.54
C ALA A 29 4.98 2.87 -17.31
N SER A 30 3.69 3.03 -17.59
CA SER A 30 2.97 4.22 -17.18
C SER A 30 2.93 4.19 -15.66
N ALA A 31 3.37 5.27 -15.00
CA ALA A 31 3.19 5.41 -13.56
C ALA A 31 1.71 5.16 -13.22
N ALA A 32 1.46 4.37 -12.18
CA ALA A 32 0.09 4.03 -11.78
C ALA A 32 -0.73 5.28 -11.41
N PHE A 33 -0.04 6.33 -10.97
CA PHE A 33 -0.61 7.58 -10.50
C PHE A 33 0.11 8.80 -11.11
N PRO A 34 -0.60 9.77 -11.71
CA PRO A 34 0.02 10.96 -12.31
C PRO A 34 0.68 11.91 -11.30
N ASP A 35 0.29 11.86 -10.03
CA ASP A 35 0.76 12.72 -8.95
C ASP A 35 1.84 12.06 -8.07
N VAL A 36 2.39 10.93 -8.50
CA VAL A 36 3.50 10.24 -7.83
C VAL A 36 4.78 10.44 -8.64
N ASP A 37 5.76 11.12 -8.03
CA ASP A 37 7.13 11.19 -8.55
C ASP A 37 7.79 9.81 -8.44
N GLU A 38 8.34 9.28 -9.54
CA GLU A 38 8.97 7.96 -9.60
C GLU A 38 10.15 7.80 -8.63
N ASN A 39 10.76 8.90 -8.19
CA ASN A 39 11.88 8.90 -7.23
C ASN A 39 11.43 9.16 -5.79
N ALA A 40 10.13 9.37 -5.54
CA ALA A 40 9.63 9.57 -4.18
C ALA A 40 9.77 8.28 -3.35
N PRO A 41 10.10 8.37 -2.04
CA PRO A 41 10.24 7.19 -1.18
C PRO A 41 9.01 6.28 -1.09
N TYR A 42 7.82 6.79 -1.41
CA TYR A 42 6.56 6.06 -1.40
C TYR A 42 6.12 5.55 -2.78
N ALA A 43 6.86 5.82 -3.86
CA ALA A 43 6.42 5.55 -5.23
C ALA A 43 6.16 4.05 -5.44
N GLU A 44 7.15 3.21 -5.13
CA GLU A 44 7.04 1.75 -5.21
C GLU A 44 5.92 1.22 -4.31
N ALA A 45 5.81 1.74 -3.09
CA ALA A 45 4.77 1.35 -2.15
C ALA A 45 3.36 1.68 -2.67
N ALA A 46 3.16 2.85 -3.27
CA ALA A 46 1.89 3.26 -3.84
C ALA A 46 1.48 2.34 -5.00
N GLU A 47 2.42 2.05 -5.91
CA GLU A 47 2.17 1.15 -7.06
C GLU A 47 1.83 -0.26 -6.59
N TYR A 48 2.65 -0.83 -5.70
CA TYR A 48 2.44 -2.18 -5.18
C TYR A 48 1.09 -2.33 -4.48
N LEU A 49 0.77 -1.41 -3.56
CA LEU A 49 -0.47 -1.48 -2.78
C LEU A 49 -1.72 -1.22 -3.62
N ASN A 50 -1.59 -0.52 -4.74
CA ASN A 50 -2.65 -0.40 -5.73
C ASN A 50 -2.87 -1.71 -6.48
N ASP A 51 -1.80 -2.35 -6.91
CA ASP A 51 -1.86 -3.61 -7.67
C ASP A 51 -2.50 -4.74 -6.85
N ILE A 52 -2.22 -4.79 -5.54
CA ILE A 52 -2.84 -5.77 -4.63
C ILE A 52 -4.16 -5.29 -3.99
N GLY A 53 -4.67 -4.11 -4.39
CA GLY A 53 -5.97 -3.61 -3.95
C GLY A 53 -6.07 -3.15 -2.49
N VAL A 54 -4.95 -2.94 -1.80
CA VAL A 54 -4.91 -2.48 -0.40
C VAL A 54 -5.13 -0.97 -0.30
N MET A 55 -4.53 -0.20 -1.20
CA MET A 55 -4.71 1.25 -1.31
C MET A 55 -4.90 1.65 -2.79
N SER A 56 -6.01 2.30 -3.11
CA SER A 56 -6.30 2.79 -4.47
C SER A 56 -6.23 4.30 -4.56
N GLY A 57 -6.08 4.81 -5.79
CA GLY A 57 -6.20 6.24 -6.09
C GLY A 57 -7.64 6.76 -6.03
N ASP A 58 -7.78 8.06 -6.20
CA ASP A 58 -9.07 8.74 -6.30
C ASP A 58 -9.72 8.57 -7.68
N THR A 59 -10.90 9.18 -7.87
CA THR A 59 -11.64 9.11 -9.13
C THR A 59 -10.94 9.81 -10.30
N ASN A 60 -9.94 10.64 -10.05
CA ASN A 60 -9.13 11.30 -11.06
C ASN A 60 -7.85 10.49 -11.39
N GLY A 61 -7.66 9.35 -10.74
CA GLY A 61 -6.47 8.51 -10.89
C GLY A 61 -5.27 8.99 -10.09
N ASN A 62 -5.43 9.90 -9.13
CA ASN A 62 -4.33 10.39 -8.27
C ASN A 62 -4.20 9.55 -7.00
N PHE A 63 -2.98 9.33 -6.53
CA PHE A 63 -2.73 8.66 -5.25
C PHE A 63 -2.99 9.58 -4.05
N ASN A 64 -2.75 10.89 -4.20
CA ASN A 64 -2.79 11.93 -3.17
C ASN A 64 -1.83 11.65 -2.00
N PRO A 65 -0.50 11.55 -2.22
CA PRO A 65 0.45 11.09 -1.21
C PRO A 65 0.49 11.96 0.04
N ASP A 66 0.27 13.27 -0.08
CA ASP A 66 0.32 14.23 1.03
C ASP A 66 -1.00 14.33 1.82
N GLN A 67 -2.07 13.72 1.33
CA GLN A 67 -3.36 13.76 2.01
C GLN A 67 -3.30 12.93 3.30
N THR A 68 -3.85 13.47 4.38
CA THR A 68 -3.92 12.77 5.68
C THR A 68 -4.86 11.56 5.62
N VAL A 69 -4.48 10.50 6.33
CA VAL A 69 -5.31 9.30 6.47
C VAL A 69 -6.19 9.41 7.71
N THR A 70 -7.48 9.12 7.57
CA THR A 70 -8.41 9.09 8.71
C THR A 70 -8.35 7.76 9.45
N ARG A 71 -8.82 7.74 10.71
CA ARG A 71 -8.94 6.51 11.50
C ARG A 71 -9.81 5.44 10.81
N ALA A 72 -10.90 5.84 10.15
CA ALA A 72 -11.73 4.95 9.35
C ALA A 72 -10.99 4.37 8.15
N GLN A 73 -10.23 5.19 7.42
CA GLN A 73 -9.43 4.72 6.29
C GLN A 73 -8.35 3.74 6.75
N MET A 74 -7.67 4.02 7.87
CA MET A 74 -6.66 3.11 8.41
C MET A 74 -7.26 1.74 8.81
N ALA A 75 -8.46 1.72 9.42
CA ALA A 75 -9.14 0.47 9.74
C ALA A 75 -9.46 -0.35 8.48
N ALA A 76 -9.98 0.30 7.42
CA ALA A 76 -10.27 -0.36 6.16
C ALA A 76 -8.99 -0.87 5.46
N ILE A 77 -7.90 -0.10 5.50
CA ILE A 77 -6.59 -0.52 4.95
C ILE A 77 -6.12 -1.79 5.66
N LEU A 78 -6.14 -1.84 6.99
CA LEU A 78 -5.66 -3.00 7.74
C LEU A 78 -6.55 -4.24 7.56
N CYS A 79 -7.88 -4.06 7.43
CA CYS A 79 -8.75 -5.18 7.07
C CYS A 79 -8.37 -5.76 5.70
N ARG A 80 -8.08 -4.91 4.70
CA ARG A 80 -7.59 -5.39 3.39
C ARG A 80 -6.25 -6.10 3.48
N VAL A 81 -5.32 -5.58 4.28
CA VAL A 81 -4.01 -6.21 4.52
C VAL A 81 -4.17 -7.62 5.09
N LEU A 82 -5.14 -7.82 5.98
CA LEU A 82 -5.41 -9.12 6.61
C LEU A 82 -6.32 -10.03 5.77
N GLY A 83 -6.87 -9.56 4.64
CA GLY A 83 -7.88 -10.27 3.87
C GLY A 83 -9.28 -10.30 4.51
N GLU A 84 -9.49 -9.54 5.58
CA GLU A 84 -10.72 -9.46 6.38
C GLU A 84 -11.74 -8.51 5.73
N THR A 85 -12.11 -8.80 4.49
CA THR A 85 -12.99 -7.95 3.65
C THR A 85 -14.31 -8.60 3.27
N GLU A 86 -14.44 -9.89 3.55
CA GLU A 86 -15.65 -10.67 3.38
C GLU A 86 -16.44 -10.70 4.71
N ASP A 87 -17.75 -10.94 4.62
CA ASP A 87 -18.64 -11.04 5.79
C ASP A 87 -18.49 -9.89 6.81
N LEU A 88 -18.24 -8.67 6.29
CA LEU A 88 -18.14 -7.48 7.12
C LEU A 88 -19.45 -7.28 7.88
N PRO A 89 -19.39 -7.03 9.20
CA PRO A 89 -20.60 -6.77 9.99
C PRO A 89 -21.40 -5.62 9.40
N THR A 90 -22.67 -5.88 9.07
CA THR A 90 -23.61 -4.87 8.56
C THR A 90 -24.49 -4.28 9.66
N ASP A 91 -24.54 -4.96 10.81
CA ASP A 91 -25.49 -4.72 11.88
C ASP A 91 -24.71 -4.51 13.19
N GLY A 92 -24.75 -3.31 13.76
CA GLY A 92 -24.18 -3.05 15.09
C GLY A 92 -23.58 -1.67 15.30
N ASP A 93 -23.92 -1.07 16.43
CA ASP A 93 -23.35 0.20 16.91
C ASP A 93 -22.18 -0.09 17.87
N ARG A 94 -21.07 -0.61 17.36
CA ARG A 94 -19.87 -0.88 18.19
C ARG A 94 -19.34 0.39 18.87
N PHE A 95 -19.51 1.52 18.19
CA PHE A 95 -19.14 2.86 18.63
C PHE A 95 -20.30 3.83 18.40
N THR A 96 -20.46 4.79 19.29
CA THR A 96 -21.63 5.70 19.31
C THR A 96 -21.68 6.69 18.14
N ASP A 97 -20.56 6.90 17.45
CA ASP A 97 -20.40 7.84 16.32
C ASP A 97 -20.13 7.14 14.98
N VAL A 98 -20.38 5.83 14.91
CA VAL A 98 -20.23 5.04 13.67
C VAL A 98 -21.55 4.32 13.37
N PRO A 99 -22.54 5.01 12.77
CA PRO A 99 -23.81 4.38 12.43
C PRO A 99 -23.61 3.25 11.42
N ALA A 100 -24.50 2.27 11.40
CA ALA A 100 -24.47 1.14 10.45
C ALA A 100 -24.38 1.59 8.96
N SER A 101 -24.95 2.76 8.63
CA SER A 101 -24.89 3.33 7.28
C SER A 101 -23.55 4.01 6.93
N TYR A 102 -22.62 4.12 7.87
CA TYR A 102 -21.31 4.71 7.61
C TYR A 102 -20.50 3.78 6.71
N TRP A 103 -19.89 4.30 5.64
CA TRP A 103 -19.20 3.50 4.62
C TRP A 103 -18.14 2.54 5.20
N ALA A 104 -17.51 2.93 6.32
CA ALA A 104 -16.48 2.14 6.99
C ALA A 104 -16.99 1.34 8.19
N ASN A 105 -18.30 1.33 8.48
CA ASN A 105 -18.84 0.67 9.67
C ASN A 105 -18.34 -0.78 9.77
N GLY A 106 -18.55 -1.61 8.74
CA GLY A 106 -18.12 -3.00 8.75
C GLY A 106 -16.62 -3.20 8.99
N TYR A 107 -15.77 -2.39 8.34
CA TYR A 107 -14.31 -2.43 8.58
C TYR A 107 -13.92 -2.02 10.00
N ILE A 108 -14.59 -1.01 10.55
CA ILE A 108 -14.35 -0.53 11.92
C ILE A 108 -14.81 -1.60 12.93
N VAL A 109 -15.97 -2.21 12.73
CA VAL A 109 -16.44 -3.28 13.62
C VAL A 109 -15.49 -4.48 13.55
N LYS A 110 -15.14 -4.93 12.34
CA LYS A 110 -14.20 -6.04 12.14
C LYS A 110 -12.84 -5.78 12.78
N ALA A 111 -12.23 -4.63 12.53
CA ALA A 111 -10.96 -4.28 13.14
C ALA A 111 -11.03 -4.18 14.68
N ALA A 112 -12.19 -3.81 15.24
CA ALA A 112 -12.40 -3.79 16.69
C ALA A 112 -12.57 -5.21 17.27
N GLU A 113 -13.25 -6.12 16.56
CA GLU A 113 -13.36 -7.54 16.94
C GLU A 113 -11.99 -8.22 16.97
N LEU A 114 -11.13 -7.89 16.01
CA LEU A 114 -9.75 -8.40 15.91
C LEU A 114 -8.79 -7.74 16.92
N GLY A 115 -9.25 -6.79 17.74
CA GLY A 115 -8.40 -6.07 18.70
C GLY A 115 -7.44 -5.05 18.09
N ILE A 116 -7.49 -4.81 16.78
CA ILE A 116 -6.61 -3.89 16.05
C ILE A 116 -6.86 -2.44 16.47
N ILE A 117 -8.13 -2.10 16.70
CA ILE A 117 -8.55 -0.76 17.10
C ILE A 117 -9.34 -0.73 18.40
N GLY A 118 -9.23 0.41 19.08
CA GLY A 118 -10.07 0.78 20.21
C GLY A 118 -10.78 2.12 19.97
N GLY A 119 -11.83 2.33 20.76
CA GLY A 119 -12.52 3.61 20.88
C GLY A 119 -11.99 4.46 22.02
N TYR A 120 -12.60 5.61 22.20
CA TYR A 120 -12.38 6.51 23.32
C TYR A 120 -13.26 6.13 24.51
N GLN A 121 -12.95 6.68 25.68
CA GLN A 121 -13.70 6.42 26.92
C GLN A 121 -15.18 6.85 26.85
N ASP A 122 -15.51 7.78 25.96
CA ASP A 122 -16.88 8.25 25.69
C ASP A 122 -17.69 7.30 24.78
N GLY A 123 -17.11 6.17 24.37
CA GLY A 123 -17.73 5.19 23.48
C GLY A 123 -17.63 5.54 21.98
N SER A 124 -16.99 6.65 21.62
CA SER A 124 -16.77 7.04 20.22
C SER A 124 -15.53 6.38 19.61
N PHE A 125 -15.45 6.33 18.29
CA PHE A 125 -14.27 5.94 17.51
C PHE A 125 -13.59 7.12 16.82
N LYS A 126 -14.33 8.20 16.53
CA LYS A 126 -13.89 9.38 15.78
C LYS A 126 -13.39 9.05 14.38
N PRO A 127 -14.22 8.42 13.52
CA PRO A 127 -13.80 7.86 12.24
C PRO A 127 -13.18 8.88 11.26
N GLY A 128 -13.63 10.14 11.33
CA GLY A 128 -13.15 11.23 10.47
C GLY A 128 -11.86 11.91 10.94
N ASN A 129 -11.38 11.63 12.16
CA ASN A 129 -10.14 12.23 12.64
C ASN A 129 -8.93 11.64 11.92
N ALA A 130 -7.94 12.49 11.65
CA ALA A 130 -6.65 12.03 11.12
C ALA A 130 -5.98 11.10 12.12
N VAL A 131 -5.46 9.96 11.64
CA VAL A 131 -4.68 9.04 12.47
C VAL A 131 -3.30 9.64 12.72
N THR A 132 -2.85 9.63 13.97
CA THR A 132 -1.48 10.04 14.30
C THR A 132 -0.49 8.93 13.98
N TYR A 133 0.79 9.30 13.87
CA TYR A 133 1.89 8.38 13.62
C TYR A 133 1.86 7.16 14.56
N GLU A 134 1.88 7.42 15.87
CA GLU A 134 1.88 6.40 16.90
C GLU A 134 0.58 5.57 16.93
N GLN A 135 -0.56 6.17 16.59
CA GLN A 135 -1.82 5.44 16.48
C GLN A 135 -1.80 4.46 15.31
N ALA A 136 -1.35 4.88 14.13
CA ALA A 136 -1.28 4.00 12.97
C ALA A 136 -0.28 2.86 13.20
N VAL A 137 0.90 3.16 13.77
CA VAL A 137 1.90 2.14 14.11
C VAL A 137 1.35 1.16 15.15
N THR A 138 0.64 1.64 16.18
CA THR A 138 -0.02 0.77 17.16
C THR A 138 -1.02 -0.16 16.49
N MET A 139 -1.83 0.34 15.55
CA MET A 139 -2.80 -0.47 14.82
C MET A 139 -2.11 -1.51 13.93
N VAL A 140 -1.02 -1.17 13.25
CA VAL A 140 -0.21 -2.12 12.46
C VAL A 140 0.36 -3.21 13.36
N ILE A 141 1.03 -2.85 14.45
CA ILE A 141 1.63 -3.81 15.40
C ILE A 141 0.60 -4.79 15.96
N ARG A 142 -0.60 -4.31 16.28
CA ARG A 142 -1.72 -5.17 16.70
C ARG A 142 -2.21 -6.09 15.59
N ALA A 143 -2.39 -5.56 14.38
CA ALA A 143 -2.82 -6.35 13.22
C ALA A 143 -1.89 -7.53 12.94
N PHE A 144 -0.59 -7.37 13.20
CA PHE A 144 0.42 -8.43 13.02
C PHE A 144 0.74 -9.22 14.30
N GLY A 145 -0.01 -9.01 15.39
CA GLY A 145 0.07 -9.85 16.59
C GLY A 145 1.23 -9.55 17.54
N TYR A 146 1.88 -8.37 17.42
CA TYR A 146 3.04 -7.98 18.24
C TYR A 146 2.67 -7.12 19.47
N GLU A 147 1.42 -7.18 19.94
CA GLU A 147 0.94 -6.36 21.05
C GLU A 147 1.62 -6.70 22.38
N ASP A 148 1.87 -7.98 22.66
CA ASP A 148 2.48 -8.42 23.92
C ASP A 148 3.96 -8.02 23.98
N GLU A 149 4.68 -8.14 22.87
CA GLU A 149 6.06 -7.69 22.72
C GLU A 149 6.15 -6.17 22.87
N ALA A 150 5.27 -5.42 22.20
CA ALA A 150 5.23 -3.96 22.30
C ALA A 150 4.87 -3.50 23.72
N SER A 151 3.94 -4.18 24.38
CA SER A 151 3.57 -3.91 25.77
C SER A 151 4.74 -4.16 26.72
N SER A 152 5.47 -5.25 26.52
CA SER A 152 6.68 -5.59 27.28
C SER A 152 7.85 -4.64 27.02
N ALA A 153 7.91 -4.06 25.81
CA ALA A 153 8.92 -3.10 25.39
C ALA A 153 8.68 -1.65 25.88
N GLY A 154 7.68 -1.41 26.72
CA GLY A 154 7.39 -0.10 27.31
C GLY A 154 5.98 0.41 27.06
N GLY A 155 5.15 -0.34 26.33
CA GLY A 155 3.74 0.00 26.11
C GLY A 155 3.55 1.23 25.22
N TYR A 156 2.33 1.78 25.23
CA TYR A 156 1.98 2.87 24.33
C TYR A 156 2.60 4.22 24.74
N PRO A 157 3.16 5.01 23.80
CA PRO A 157 3.45 4.64 22.41
C PRO A 157 4.83 3.99 22.22
N ASP A 158 5.75 4.15 23.18
CA ASP A 158 7.19 3.92 22.98
C ASP A 158 7.54 2.47 22.61
N GLY A 159 6.94 1.49 23.28
CA GLY A 159 7.17 0.07 23.00
C GLY A 159 6.66 -0.35 21.62
N TYR A 160 5.52 0.19 21.18
CA TYR A 160 4.98 -0.06 19.84
C TYR A 160 5.88 0.53 18.76
N LEU A 161 6.37 1.75 18.96
CA LEU A 161 7.32 2.38 18.04
C LEU A 161 8.65 1.63 18.00
N ALA A 162 9.15 1.16 19.14
CA ALA A 162 10.38 0.39 19.22
C ALA A 162 10.28 -0.95 18.49
N VAL A 163 9.20 -1.71 18.70
CA VAL A 163 8.96 -2.98 17.99
C VAL A 163 8.81 -2.74 16.49
N ALA A 164 8.03 -1.75 16.06
CA ALA A 164 7.88 -1.42 14.65
C ALA A 164 9.21 -1.02 13.99
N GLN A 165 10.07 -0.29 14.70
CA GLN A 165 11.41 0.06 14.21
C GLN A 165 12.29 -1.17 14.07
N ASN A 166 12.26 -2.10 15.04
CA ASN A 166 13.05 -3.33 15.02
C ASN A 166 12.62 -4.29 13.91
N LEU A 167 11.32 -4.31 13.59
CA LEU A 167 10.75 -5.04 12.46
C LEU A 167 11.01 -4.35 11.10
N GLY A 168 11.68 -3.20 11.09
CA GLY A 168 11.95 -2.43 9.87
C GLY A 168 10.72 -1.75 9.24
N LEU A 169 9.57 -1.77 9.91
CA LEU A 169 8.31 -1.21 9.38
C LEU A 169 8.38 0.30 9.18
N LEU A 170 9.26 0.98 9.92
CA LEU A 170 9.42 2.43 9.91
C LEU A 170 10.54 2.91 8.98
N ASN A 171 11.19 1.99 8.26
CA ASN A 171 12.24 2.33 7.30
C ASN A 171 11.69 3.25 6.20
N ASN A 172 12.44 4.32 5.89
CA ASN A 172 12.11 5.34 4.90
C ASN A 172 10.82 6.15 5.16
N VAL A 173 10.24 6.09 6.36
CA VAL A 173 9.09 6.91 6.74
C VAL A 173 9.57 8.30 7.18
N GLY A 174 9.24 9.34 6.40
CA GLY A 174 9.71 10.71 6.65
C GLY A 174 9.04 11.42 7.85
N ARG A 175 7.80 11.04 8.20
CA ARG A 175 7.05 11.62 9.32
C ARG A 175 7.41 10.98 10.66
N LYS A 176 7.35 11.79 11.73
CA LYS A 176 7.73 11.41 13.11
C LYS A 176 6.56 11.57 14.09
N ASN A 177 6.73 11.00 15.29
CA ASN A 177 5.78 10.92 16.39
C ASN A 177 4.98 12.23 16.65
N GLY A 178 3.67 12.11 16.93
CA GLY A 178 2.76 13.21 17.25
C GLY A 178 2.22 13.98 16.04
N LYS A 179 2.55 13.57 14.81
CA LYS A 179 2.00 14.15 13.57
C LYS A 179 0.97 13.21 12.95
N SER A 180 -0.05 13.78 12.32
CA SER A 180 -0.93 13.02 11.43
C SER A 180 -0.12 12.38 10.30
N LEU A 181 -0.45 11.16 9.94
CA LEU A 181 0.16 10.47 8.82
C LEU A 181 -0.53 10.83 7.51
N ASP A 182 0.28 11.01 6.47
CA ASP A 182 -0.19 11.12 5.09
C ASP A 182 -0.23 9.74 4.41
N ARG A 183 -0.89 9.69 3.26
CA ARG A 183 -1.08 8.45 2.50
C ARG A 183 0.22 7.83 2.03
N GLY A 184 1.21 8.64 1.63
CA GLY A 184 2.54 8.17 1.24
C GLY A 184 3.26 7.47 2.40
N SER A 185 3.24 8.05 3.59
CA SER A 185 3.85 7.45 4.77
C SER A 185 3.14 6.17 5.22
N VAL A 186 1.80 6.14 5.15
CA VAL A 186 1.03 4.90 5.42
C VAL A 186 1.37 3.82 4.38
N ALA A 187 1.48 4.19 3.11
CA ALA A 187 1.86 3.24 2.06
C ALA A 187 3.21 2.60 2.34
N ILE A 188 4.23 3.38 2.71
CA ILE A 188 5.55 2.86 3.06
C ILE A 188 5.45 1.87 4.23
N ILE A 189 4.74 2.21 5.31
CA ILE A 189 4.62 1.31 6.48
C ILE A 189 3.95 -0.01 6.09
N ILE A 190 2.85 0.05 5.35
CA ILE A 190 2.12 -1.16 4.92
C ILE A 190 2.94 -1.97 3.91
N TYR A 191 3.62 -1.31 2.97
CA TYR A 191 4.54 -1.96 2.04
C TYR A 191 5.66 -2.70 2.75
N ASN A 192 6.26 -2.08 3.77
CA ASN A 192 7.28 -2.72 4.59
C ASN A 192 6.73 -3.97 5.30
N CYS A 193 5.44 -4.04 5.66
CA CYS A 193 4.87 -5.25 6.24
C CYS A 193 4.93 -6.47 5.30
N TYR A 194 4.92 -6.26 3.99
CA TYR A 194 5.05 -7.33 2.99
C TYR A 194 6.50 -7.71 2.65
N HIS A 195 7.46 -6.84 3.00
CA HIS A 195 8.85 -6.93 2.55
C HIS A 195 9.88 -6.98 3.69
N SER A 196 9.43 -6.75 4.92
CA SER A 196 10.21 -7.05 6.12
C SER A 196 10.29 -8.57 6.28
N TYR A 197 11.50 -9.10 6.14
CA TYR A 197 11.79 -10.47 6.56
C TYR A 197 11.65 -10.54 8.08
N VAL A 198 10.65 -11.30 8.55
CA VAL A 198 10.59 -11.78 9.93
C VAL A 198 11.77 -12.70 10.22
#